data_AF-A0A6G3DIP4-F1
#
_entry.id   AF-A0A6G3DIP4-F1
#
_cell.length_a   1.000
_cell.length_b   1.000
_cell.length_c   1.000
_cell.angle_alpha   90.00
_cell.angle_beta   90.00
_cell.angle_gamma   90.00
#
_symmetry.space_group_name_H-M   'P 1'
#
loop_
_entity.id
_entity.type
_entity.pdbx_description
1 polymer ?
#
loop_
_entity_poly.entity_id
_entity_poly.type
_entity_poly.pdbx_seq_one_letter_code
_entity_poly.pdbx_strand_id
1 'polypeptide(L)'
;MFAPRTTPWPLVALFTAGYLPPYLLPTTVGRLDTSLPLSTTQAGAVGSALLLSSATAGFLLASRVQRVGARTLARLGLALAVLGYGAAALTAAVPVVVVGAVVGGFGSGTAMTVAATRIAAEKDP
;
A
#
# COMPACT_ATOMS: atom_id res chain seq x y z
N MET A 1 36.30 6.36 -12.43
CA MET A 1 35.46 5.28 -13.02
C MET A 1 34.07 5.42 -12.42
N PHE A 2 33.11 6.00 -13.16
CA PHE A 2 31.72 6.06 -12.69
C PHE A 2 31.11 4.66 -12.90
N ALA A 3 30.75 4.00 -11.80
CA ALA A 3 30.03 2.74 -11.88
C ALA A 3 28.68 2.98 -12.59
N PRO A 4 28.24 2.07 -13.48
CA PRO A 4 26.92 2.18 -14.10
C PRO A 4 25.84 2.21 -13.01
N ARG A 5 25.17 3.35 -12.86
CA ARG A 5 24.00 3.47 -11.98
C ARG A 5 22.83 2.76 -12.64
N THR A 6 22.68 1.46 -12.37
CA THR A 6 21.39 0.81 -12.65
C THR A 6 20.43 1.32 -11.60
N THR A 7 19.61 2.32 -11.93
CA THR A 7 18.48 2.69 -11.08
C THR A 7 17.70 1.41 -10.80
N PRO A 8 17.47 1.02 -9.54
CA PRO A 8 16.79 -0.22 -9.23
C PRO A 8 15.29 -0.03 -9.54
N TRP A 9 14.94 -0.05 -10.83
CA TRP A 9 13.60 0.08 -11.39
C TRP A 9 12.53 -0.72 -10.63
N PRO A 10 12.81 -1.96 -10.16
CA PRO A 10 11.85 -2.70 -9.34
C PRO A 10 11.52 -2.01 -8.01
N LEU A 11 12.47 -1.33 -7.37
CA LEU A 11 12.23 -0.59 -6.12
C LEU A 11 11.43 0.68 -6.38
N VAL A 12 11.71 1.38 -7.48
CA VAL A 12 10.92 2.54 -7.91
C VAL A 12 9.48 2.12 -8.19
N ALA A 13 9.27 1.06 -8.97
CA ALA A 13 7.94 0.54 -9.26
C ALA A 13 7.19 0.09 -7.99
N LEU A 14 7.90 -0.56 -7.06
CA LEU A 14 7.33 -1.00 -5.79
C LEU A 14 6.95 0.20 -4.89
N PHE A 15 7.78 1.23 -4.86
CA PHE A 15 7.50 2.48 -4.16
C PHE A 15 6.27 3.16 -4.76
N THR A 16 6.22 3.31 -6.09
CA THR A 16 5.06 3.89 -6.80
C THR A 16 3.79 3.10 -6.52
N ALA A 17 3.82 1.77 -6.57
CA ALA A 17 2.67 0.93 -6.27
C ALA A 17 2.21 1.09 -4.81
N GLY A 18 3.15 1.17 -3.86
CA GLY A 18 2.85 1.38 -2.44
C GLY A 18 2.30 2.77 -2.13
N TYR A 19 2.74 3.80 -2.87
CA TYR A 19 2.34 5.20 -2.67
C TYR A 19 1.07 5.59 -3.44
N LEU A 20 0.62 4.76 -4.38
CA LEU A 20 -0.55 5.05 -5.19
C LEU A 20 -1.84 5.19 -4.36
N PRO A 21 -2.16 4.32 -3.38
CA PRO A 21 -3.38 4.45 -2.59
C PRO A 21 -3.53 5.76 -1.79
N PRO A 22 -2.53 6.24 -1.01
CA PRO A 22 -2.65 7.53 -0.34
C PRO A 22 -2.80 8.70 -1.33
N TYR A 23 -2.17 8.61 -2.51
CA TYR A 23 -2.30 9.63 -3.54
C TYR A 23 -3.70 9.71 -4.15
N LEU A 24 -4.36 8.56 -4.32
CA LEU A 24 -5.74 8.46 -4.86
C LEU A 24 -6.82 8.61 -3.78
N LEU A 25 -6.45 8.83 -2.52
CA LEU A 25 -7.38 8.81 -1.39
C LEU A 25 -8.50 9.85 -1.50
N PRO A 26 -8.25 11.12 -1.90
CA PRO A 26 -9.32 12.10 -2.08
C PRO A 26 -10.36 11.66 -3.13
N THR A 27 -9.89 11.12 -4.26
CA THR A 27 -10.76 10.63 -5.33
C THR A 27 -11.57 9.40 -4.90
N THR A 28 -10.92 8.45 -4.23
CA THR A 28 -11.59 7.23 -3.76
C THR A 28 -12.61 7.52 -2.65
N VAL A 29 -12.29 8.37 -1.68
CA VAL A 29 -13.23 8.79 -0.62
C VAL A 29 -14.44 9.51 -1.23
N GLY A 30 -14.24 10.43 -2.17
CA GLY A 30 -15.36 11.08 -2.87
C GLY A 30 -16.24 10.09 -3.66
N ARG A 31 -15.64 9.04 -4.24
CA ARG A 31 -16.40 7.96 -4.89
C ARG A 31 -17.16 7.09 -3.90
N LEU A 32 -16.60 6.80 -2.73
CA LEU A 32 -17.29 6.04 -1.68
C LEU A 32 -18.51 6.81 -1.14
N ASP A 33 -18.36 8.11 -0.90
CA ASP A 33 -19.43 9.01 -0.45
C ASP A 33 -20.59 9.11 -1.46
N THR A 34 -20.28 9.09 -2.76
CA THR A 34 -21.27 9.21 -3.84
C THR A 34 -21.86 7.89 -4.33
N SER A 35 -21.15 6.78 -4.18
CA SER A 35 -21.52 5.49 -4.80
C SER A 35 -22.03 4.44 -3.80
N LEU A 36 -21.86 4.65 -2.49
CA LEU A 36 -22.33 3.77 -1.43
C LEU A 36 -23.23 4.55 -0.47
N PRO A 37 -24.12 3.87 0.28
CA PRO A 37 -24.93 4.50 1.33
C PRO A 37 -24.09 4.80 2.57
N LEU A 38 -23.00 5.56 2.40
CA LEU A 38 -22.09 6.01 3.46
C LEU A 38 -22.29 7.50 3.68
N SER A 39 -22.19 7.94 4.93
CA SER A 39 -21.96 9.36 5.19
C SER A 39 -20.53 9.73 4.83
N THR A 40 -20.30 11.03 4.59
CA THR A 40 -18.97 11.58 4.31
C THR A 40 -17.96 11.23 5.40
N THR A 41 -18.40 11.22 6.67
CA THR A 41 -17.58 10.81 7.81
C THR A 41 -17.16 9.34 7.72
N GLN A 42 -18.08 8.45 7.33
CA GLN A 42 -17.78 7.02 7.18
C GLN A 42 -16.83 6.78 6.01
N ALA A 43 -17.04 7.43 4.86
CA ALA A 43 -16.13 7.35 3.72
C ALA A 43 -14.71 7.82 4.10
N GLY A 44 -14.60 8.94 4.83
CA GLY A 44 -13.33 9.42 5.38
C GLY A 44 -12.69 8.42 6.36
N ALA A 45 -13.49 7.77 7.21
CA ALA A 45 -13.00 6.75 8.14
C ALA A 45 -12.41 5.53 7.42
N VAL A 46 -12.97 5.11 6.27
CA VAL A 46 -12.38 4.05 5.42
C VAL A 46 -11.00 4.47 4.91
N GLY A 47 -10.87 5.71 4.44
CA GLY A 47 -9.57 6.27 4.03
C GLY A 47 -8.55 6.26 5.18
N SER A 48 -8.94 6.70 6.37
CA SER A 48 -8.08 6.67 7.57
C SER A 48 -7.67 5.24 7.96
N ALA A 49 -8.60 4.28 7.93
CA ALA A 49 -8.32 2.88 8.24
C ALA A 49 -7.30 2.27 7.26
N LEU A 50 -7.43 2.57 5.97
CA LEU A 50 -6.45 2.19 4.95
C LEU A 50 -5.06 2.76 5.27
N LEU A 51 -4.96 4.05 5.59
CA LEU A 51 -3.68 4.70 5.89
C LEU A 51 -3.05 4.16 7.18
N LEU A 52 -3.83 3.95 8.22
CA LEU A 52 -3.38 3.37 9.49
C LEU A 52 -2.91 1.92 9.29
N SER A 53 -3.61 1.14 8.48
CA SER A 53 -3.20 -0.21 8.12
C SER A 53 -1.86 -0.23 7.36
N SER A 54 -1.71 0.70 6.40
CA SER A 54 -0.45 0.90 5.66
C SER A 54 0.72 1.29 6.58
N ALA A 55 0.51 2.25 7.47
CA ALA A 55 1.52 2.67 8.45
C ALA A 55 1.89 1.51 9.40
N THR A 56 0.89 0.74 9.84
CA THR A 56 1.08 -0.44 10.69
C THR A 56 1.96 -1.49 10.01
N ALA A 57 1.73 -1.77 8.72
CA ALA A 57 2.60 -2.65 7.94
C ALA A 57 4.06 -2.15 7.96
N GLY A 58 4.27 -0.84 7.82
CA GLY A 58 5.60 -0.26 7.88
C GLY A 58 6.30 -0.41 9.20
N PHE A 59 5.65 -0.05 10.31
CA PHE A 59 6.25 -0.21 11.63
C PHE A 59 6.53 -1.67 11.98
N LEU A 60 5.63 -2.59 11.61
CA LEU A 60 5.80 -4.01 11.92
C LEU A 60 6.91 -4.68 11.10
N LEU A 61 7.05 -4.29 9.82
CA LEU A 61 7.89 -5.00 8.87
C LEU A 61 9.24 -4.33 8.61
N ALA A 62 9.42 -3.03 8.89
CA ALA A 62 10.67 -2.32 8.59
C ALA A 62 11.92 -3.03 9.14
N SER A 63 11.89 -3.51 10.38
CA SER A 63 12.99 -4.26 11.01
C SER A 63 13.07 -5.73 10.59
N ARG A 64 12.03 -6.24 9.92
CA ARG A 64 11.89 -7.66 9.54
C ARG A 64 12.21 -7.93 8.08
N VAL A 65 12.34 -6.90 7.24
CA VAL A 65 12.61 -7.04 5.79
C VAL A 65 13.87 -7.85 5.53
N GLN A 66 14.96 -7.62 6.27
CA GLN A 66 16.21 -8.36 6.09
C GLN A 66 16.10 -9.82 6.56
N ARG A 67 15.31 -10.11 7.60
CA ARG A 67 15.15 -11.45 8.17
C ARG A 67 14.21 -12.34 7.35
N VAL A 68 13.10 -11.79 6.88
CA VAL A 68 12.05 -12.53 6.13
C VAL A 68 12.37 -12.56 4.62
N GLY A 69 13.11 -11.57 4.13
CA GLY A 69 13.48 -11.44 2.73
C GLY A 69 12.58 -10.46 1.99
N ALA A 70 13.22 -9.47 1.35
CA ALA A 70 12.55 -8.40 0.61
C ALA A 70 11.64 -8.92 -0.52
N ARG A 71 12.07 -9.96 -1.25
CA ARG A 71 11.31 -10.49 -2.39
C ARG A 71 9.99 -11.10 -1.97
N THR A 72 9.97 -11.89 -0.90
CA THR A 72 8.77 -12.55 -0.39
C THR A 72 7.78 -11.51 0.13
N LEU A 73 8.25 -10.55 0.93
CA LEU A 73 7.41 -9.46 1.44
C LEU A 73 6.86 -8.57 0.32
N ALA A 74 7.66 -8.24 -0.70
CA ALA A 74 7.19 -7.45 -1.84
C ALA A 74 6.06 -8.17 -2.59
N ARG A 75 6.20 -9.47 -2.86
CA ARG A 75 5.16 -10.27 -3.54
C ARG A 75 3.90 -10.39 -2.70
N LEU A 76 4.06 -10.64 -1.39
CA LEU A 76 2.94 -10.72 -0.47
C LEU A 76 2.20 -9.37 -0.40
N GLY A 77 2.94 -8.27 -0.24
CA GLY A 77 2.36 -6.92 -0.20
C GLY A 77 1.59 -6.59 -1.48
N LEU A 78 2.16 -6.87 -2.65
CA LEU A 78 1.48 -6.69 -3.93
C LEU A 78 0.25 -7.58 -4.08
N ALA A 79 0.31 -8.85 -3.66
CA ALA A 79 -0.83 -9.75 -3.71
C ALA A 79 -1.97 -9.26 -2.80
N LEU A 80 -1.66 -8.84 -1.57
CA LEU A 80 -2.64 -8.27 -0.64
C LEU A 80 -3.23 -6.96 -1.18
N ALA A 81 -2.42 -6.11 -1.80
CA ALA A 81 -2.87 -4.87 -2.44
C ALA A 81 -3.87 -5.16 -3.56
N VAL A 82 -3.51 -6.05 -4.49
CA VAL A 82 -4.37 -6.41 -5.64
C VAL A 82 -5.66 -7.08 -5.17
N LEU A 83 -5.58 -8.05 -4.26
CA LEU A 83 -6.75 -8.76 -3.77
C LEU A 83 -7.65 -7.86 -2.92
N GLY A 84 -7.08 -7.06 -2.02
CA GLY A 84 -7.84 -6.16 -1.14
C GLY A 84 -8.57 -5.07 -1.92
N TYR A 85 -7.84 -4.29 -2.72
CA TYR A 85 -8.45 -3.23 -3.53
C TYR A 85 -9.31 -3.77 -4.66
N GLY A 86 -8.91 -4.89 -5.28
CA GLY A 86 -9.71 -5.56 -6.31
C GLY A 86 -11.05 -6.05 -5.75
N ALA A 87 -11.06 -6.70 -4.59
CA ALA A 87 -12.30 -7.12 -3.94
C ALA A 87 -13.19 -5.92 -3.57
N ALA A 88 -12.60 -4.85 -3.03
CA ALA A 88 -13.33 -3.62 -2.72
C ALA A 88 -13.94 -2.95 -3.96
N ALA A 89 -13.27 -3.02 -5.12
CA ALA A 89 -13.75 -2.43 -6.36
C ALA A 89 -14.89 -3.21 -7.03
N LEU A 90 -15.03 -4.51 -6.73
CA LEU A 90 -16.00 -5.41 -7.37
C LEU A 90 -17.30 -5.58 -6.58
N THR A 91 -17.49 -4.83 -5.50
CA THR A 91 -18.63 -5.00 -4.59
C THR A 91 -19.21 -3.68 -4.12
N ALA A 92 -20.50 -3.68 -3.82
CA ALA A 92 -21.18 -2.59 -3.11
C ALA A 92 -21.39 -2.90 -1.62
N ALA A 93 -20.96 -4.08 -1.15
CA ALA A 93 -21.11 -4.45 0.25
C ALA A 93 -20.09 -3.70 1.11
N VAL A 94 -20.55 -2.70 1.85
CA VAL A 94 -19.71 -1.83 2.71
C VAL A 94 -18.71 -2.61 3.58
N PRO A 95 -19.08 -3.71 4.28
CA PRO A 95 -18.11 -4.45 5.08
C PRO A 95 -16.96 -5.02 4.25
N VAL A 96 -17.23 -5.49 3.03
CA VAL A 96 -16.22 -6.02 2.11
C VAL A 96 -15.32 -4.91 1.60
N VAL A 97 -15.87 -3.72 1.33
CA VAL A 97 -15.08 -2.53 0.94
C VAL A 97 -14.14 -2.13 2.07
N VAL A 98 -14.61 -2.08 3.33
CA VAL A 98 -13.77 -1.75 4.50
C VAL A 98 -12.65 -2.77 4.67
N VAL A 99 -12.98 -4.06 4.68
CA VAL A 99 -11.98 -5.14 4.80
C VAL A 99 -10.98 -5.08 3.64
N GLY A 100 -11.46 -4.90 2.42
CA GLY A 100 -10.63 -4.77 1.22
C GLY A 100 -9.70 -3.55 1.27
N ALA A 101 -10.17 -2.42 1.77
CA ALA A 101 -9.36 -1.21 1.96
C ALA A 101 -8.28 -1.40 3.03
N VAL A 102 -8.59 -2.09 4.13
CA VAL A 102 -7.64 -2.41 5.20
C VAL A 102 -6.58 -3.40 4.73
N VAL A 103 -7.00 -4.49 4.06
CA VAL A 103 -6.08 -5.50 3.49
C VAL A 103 -5.22 -4.90 2.39
N GLY A 104 -5.83 -4.11 1.51
CA GLY A 104 -5.15 -3.42 0.43
C GLY A 104 -4.12 -2.41 0.97
N GLY A 105 -4.51 -1.62 1.98
CA GLY A 105 -3.64 -0.67 2.68
C GLY A 105 -2.46 -1.34 3.36
N PHE A 106 -2.68 -2.48 4.03
CA PHE A 106 -1.58 -3.26 4.61
C PHE A 106 -0.61 -3.76 3.53
N GLY A 107 -1.15 -4.23 2.40
CA GLY A 107 -0.39 -4.70 1.25
C GLY A 107 0.47 -3.60 0.61
N SER A 108 -0.12 -2.44 0.34
CA SER A 108 0.60 -1.29 -0.19
C SER A 108 1.66 -0.75 0.78
N GLY A 109 1.34 -0.71 2.07
CA GLY A 109 2.30 -0.35 3.12
C GLY A 109 3.47 -1.32 3.20
N THR A 110 3.22 -2.63 3.05
CA THR A 110 4.26 -3.65 2.98
C THR A 110 5.19 -3.42 1.77
N ALA A 111 4.62 -3.17 0.59
CA ALA A 111 5.37 -2.86 -0.62
C ALA A 111 6.24 -1.60 -0.45
N MET A 112 5.65 -0.51 0.06
CA MET A 112 6.37 0.74 0.32
C MET A 112 7.51 0.55 1.33
N THR A 113 7.28 -0.26 2.36
CA THR A 113 8.29 -0.55 3.39
C THR A 113 9.47 -1.31 2.83
N VAL A 114 9.21 -2.33 2.01
CA VAL A 114 10.29 -3.05 1.31
C VAL A 114 11.05 -2.10 0.39
N ALA A 115 10.36 -1.23 -0.36
CA ALA A 115 11.01 -0.27 -1.24
C ALA A 115 11.88 0.72 -0.45
N ALA A 116 11.31 1.40 0.55
CA ALA A 116 12.00 2.40 1.36
C ALA A 116 13.20 1.82 2.11
N THR A 117 13.07 0.65 2.75
CA THR A 117 14.17 0.01 3.47
C THR A 117 15.31 -0.43 2.54
N ARG A 118 15.00 -0.81 1.30
CA ARG A 118 16.02 -1.20 0.31
C ARG A 118 16.69 -0.01 -0.35
N ILE A 119 15.95 1.06 -0.63
CA ILE A 119 16.51 2.33 -1.11
C ILE A 119 17.45 2.91 -0.05
N ALA A 120 17.02 2.97 1.21
CA ALA A 120 17.84 3.48 2.31
C ALA A 120 19.09 2.62 2.61
N ALA A 121 19.13 1.37 2.15
CA ALA A 121 20.30 0.49 2.28
C ALA A 121 21.30 0.61 1.11
N GLU A 122 20.98 1.40 0.09
CA GLU A 122 21.86 1.66 -1.05
C GLU A 122 22.99 2.63 -0.67
N LYS A 123 24.16 2.51 -1.30
CA LYS A 123 25.34 3.33 -0.96
C LYS A 123 25.20 4.83 -1.27
N ASP A 124 24.29 5.19 -2.16
CA ASP A 124 23.96 6.56 -2.59
C ASP A 124 22.42 6.66 -2.60
N PRO A 125 21.79 6.88 -1.43
CA PRO A 125 20.33 6.78 -1.24
C PRO A 125 19.53 7.92 -1.89
#